data_AF-A0A7L0SIN6-F1
#
_entry.id   AF-A0A7L0SIN6-F1
#
_cell.length_a   1.000
_cell.length_b   1.000
_cell.length_c   1.000
_cell.angle_alpha   90.00
_cell.angle_beta   90.00
_cell.angle_gamma   90.00
#
_symmetry.space_group_name_H-M   'P 1'
#
loop_
_entity.id
_entity.type
_entity.pdbx_description
1 polymer ?
#
loop_
_entity_poly.entity_id
_entity_poly.type
_entity_poly.pdbx_seq_one_letter_code
_entity_poly.pdbx_strand_id
1 'polypeptide(L)'
;HLCALSSTTTFVFLSTGPPVLGSLVRGKVGQDITVPCFYSVKRTEDITSMCWGRDNCPASKCYRTIIWTDGWKVTQQHSSRYTLKGNLLTGDVSLTIVNAEEADGGTYCCRVEIPGLFNDQMSNHEVVIEKGDISTASPHTYTPEQTS
;
A
#
# COMPACT_ATOMS: atom_id res chain seq x y z
N HIS A 1 29.47 43.57 34.49
CA HIS A 1 28.44 43.37 33.46
C HIS A 1 28.98 42.42 32.41
N LEU A 2 28.36 41.25 32.26
CA LEU A 2 28.16 40.44 31.06
C LEU A 2 27.87 38.99 31.50
N CYS A 3 26.59 38.70 31.74
CA CYS A 3 26.08 37.34 31.88
C CYS A 3 26.16 36.67 30.51
N ALA A 4 26.89 35.56 30.42
CA ALA A 4 26.78 34.64 29.30
C ALA A 4 25.44 33.90 29.41
N LEU A 5 24.54 34.16 28.46
CA LEU A 5 23.29 33.41 28.30
C LEU A 5 23.63 32.10 27.59
N SER A 6 23.64 30.98 28.31
CA SER A 6 23.71 29.65 27.71
C SER A 6 22.33 29.31 27.15
N SER A 7 22.23 29.31 25.82
CA SER A 7 21.01 29.01 25.08
C SER A 7 20.78 27.50 25.05
N THR A 8 19.83 26.99 25.82
CA THR A 8 19.41 25.59 25.75
C THR A 8 18.49 25.39 24.54
N THR A 9 19.05 24.86 23.44
CA THR A 9 18.24 24.44 22.29
C THR A 9 17.32 23.30 22.69
N THR A 10 16.02 23.55 22.74
CA THR A 10 15.01 22.52 22.99
C THR A 10 14.86 21.68 21.73
N PHE A 11 15.40 20.46 21.72
CA PHE A 11 15.10 19.49 20.68
C PHE A 11 13.65 19.02 20.87
N VAL A 12 12.75 19.47 19.99
CA VAL A 12 11.43 18.88 19.86
C VAL A 12 11.61 17.51 19.22
N PHE A 13 11.59 16.46 20.04
CA PHE A 13 11.44 15.10 19.53
C PHE A 13 10.05 15.03 18.88
N LEU A 14 9.99 14.95 17.55
CA LEU A 14 8.78 14.48 16.88
C LEU A 14 8.54 13.06 17.39
N SER A 15 7.47 12.91 18.16
CA SER A 15 6.97 11.60 18.55
C SER A 15 6.76 10.80 17.27
N THR A 16 7.47 9.69 17.13
CA THR A 16 7.01 8.62 16.25
C THR A 16 5.63 8.24 16.78
N GLY A 17 4.58 8.64 16.07
CA GLY A 17 3.23 8.22 16.40
C GLY A 17 3.17 6.69 16.55
N PRO A 18 2.16 6.16 17.26
CA PRO A 18 2.01 4.72 17.36
C PRO A 18 2.10 4.10 15.96
N PRO A 19 2.79 2.96 15.79
CA PRO A 19 2.81 2.28 14.50
C PRO A 19 1.36 2.09 14.06
N VAL A 20 0.99 2.78 12.98
CA VAL A 20 -0.32 2.62 12.34
C VAL A 20 -0.47 1.13 12.12
N LEU A 21 -1.58 0.53 12.60
CA LEU A 21 -1.81 -0.91 12.53
C LEU A 21 -1.72 -1.36 11.07
N GLY A 22 -0.53 -1.79 10.68
CA GLY A 22 -0.23 -2.11 9.30
C GLY A 22 -0.61 -3.56 9.03
N SER A 23 -1.42 -3.83 8.01
CA SER A 23 -1.67 -5.21 7.60
C SER A 23 -0.52 -5.71 6.73
N LEU A 24 -0.06 -6.94 6.95
CA LEU A 24 0.85 -7.62 6.05
C LEU A 24 0.08 -8.39 4.98
N VAL A 25 0.37 -8.15 3.71
CA VAL A 25 -0.18 -8.88 2.56
C VAL A 25 0.97 -9.60 1.85
N ARG A 26 0.86 -10.92 1.74
CA ARG A 26 1.83 -11.74 0.99
C ARG A 26 1.24 -12.13 -0.36
N GLY A 27 2.06 -12.03 -1.38
CA GLY A 27 1.74 -12.45 -2.74
C GLY A 27 2.91 -13.15 -3.39
N LYS A 28 2.70 -13.68 -4.59
CA LYS A 28 3.77 -14.29 -5.38
C LYS A 28 3.90 -13.58 -6.72
N VAL A 29 5.12 -13.59 -7.27
CA VAL A 29 5.38 -13.04 -8.61
C VAL A 29 4.44 -13.68 -9.63
N GLY A 30 3.86 -12.85 -10.49
CA GLY A 30 2.93 -13.23 -11.55
C GLY A 30 1.47 -13.39 -11.13
N GLN A 31 1.16 -13.28 -9.82
CA GLN A 31 -0.21 -13.38 -9.32
C GLN A 31 -0.85 -12.00 -9.15
N ASP A 32 -2.18 -11.94 -9.27
CA ASP A 32 -2.95 -10.79 -8.81
C ASP A 32 -2.99 -10.81 -7.27
N ILE A 33 -2.60 -9.71 -6.64
CA ILE A 33 -2.70 -9.56 -5.18
C ILE A 33 -3.69 -8.46 -4.84
N THR A 34 -4.40 -8.59 -3.73
CA THR A 34 -5.36 -7.57 -3.28
C THR A 34 -5.01 -7.10 -1.88
N VAL A 35 -4.78 -5.80 -1.75
CA VAL A 35 -4.49 -5.11 -0.50
C VAL A 35 -5.79 -4.50 0.02
N PRO A 36 -6.29 -4.93 1.19
CA PRO A 36 -7.61 -4.55 1.66
C PRO A 36 -7.64 -3.10 2.12
N CYS A 37 -8.66 -2.34 1.71
CA CYS A 37 -8.99 -1.06 2.33
C CYS A 37 -10.48 -0.78 2.17
N PHE A 38 -11.13 -0.46 3.29
CA PHE A 38 -12.58 -0.28 3.36
C PHE A 38 -12.94 0.91 4.24
N TYR A 39 -14.00 1.62 3.87
CA TYR A 39 -14.62 2.64 4.71
C TYR A 39 -16.15 2.48 4.73
N SER A 40 -16.81 3.01 5.76
CA SER A 40 -18.26 2.85 5.91
C SER A 40 -19.02 3.86 5.05
N VAL A 41 -19.80 3.36 4.10
CA VAL A 41 -20.78 4.15 3.35
C VAL A 41 -22.18 3.69 3.78
N LYS A 42 -22.93 4.57 4.45
CA LYS A 42 -24.34 4.30 4.84
C LYS A 42 -25.32 5.08 3.97
N ARG A 43 -24.89 6.22 3.46
CA ARG A 43 -25.64 7.11 2.56
C ARG A 43 -24.71 7.63 1.47
N THR A 44 -25.30 8.16 0.41
CA THR A 44 -24.56 8.75 -0.71
C THR A 44 -23.63 9.88 -0.28
N GLU A 45 -23.98 10.66 0.75
CA GLU A 45 -23.15 11.75 1.27
C GLU A 45 -21.91 11.26 2.02
N ASP A 46 -21.87 9.98 2.39
CA ASP A 46 -20.69 9.38 3.04
C ASP A 46 -19.62 8.97 1.99
N ILE A 47 -19.97 8.95 0.69
CA ILE A 47 -19.03 8.68 -0.41
C ILE A 47 -18.06 9.86 -0.54
N THR A 48 -16.77 9.58 -0.50
CA THR A 48 -15.72 10.60 -0.51
C THR A 48 -14.50 10.18 -1.34
N SER A 49 -13.62 11.14 -1.62
CA SER A 49 -12.35 10.89 -2.29
C SER A 49 -11.43 10.00 -1.46
N MET A 50 -10.62 9.23 -2.16
CA MET A 50 -9.55 8.45 -1.55
C MET A 50 -8.40 8.25 -2.51
N CYS A 51 -7.26 7.84 -1.96
CA CYS A 51 -6.11 7.48 -2.74
C CYS A 51 -5.39 6.24 -2.20
N TRP A 52 -4.64 5.62 -3.09
CA TRP A 52 -3.51 4.78 -2.73
C TRP A 52 -2.20 5.49 -3.07
N GLY A 53 -1.24 5.41 -2.16
CA GLY A 53 0.12 5.93 -2.33
C GLY A 53 1.17 4.88 -1.96
N ARG A 54 2.40 5.06 -2.47
CA ARG A 54 3.57 4.31 -2.01
C ARG A 54 4.18 4.98 -0.76
N ASP A 55 4.83 4.18 0.07
CA ASP A 55 5.36 4.56 1.39
C ASP A 55 4.26 4.81 2.44
N ASN A 56 4.66 5.21 3.65
CA ASN A 56 3.74 5.49 4.75
C ASN A 56 2.84 6.69 4.49
N CYS A 57 1.62 6.67 5.05
CA CYS A 57 0.70 7.79 5.02
C CYS A 57 1.30 9.04 5.71
N PRO A 58 1.52 10.14 4.97
CA PRO A 58 1.90 11.41 5.59
C PRO A 58 0.67 12.09 6.22
N ALA A 59 0.89 13.05 7.12
CA ALA A 59 -0.20 13.74 7.80
C ALA A 59 -1.07 14.62 6.88
N SER A 60 -0.51 15.20 5.81
CA SER A 60 -1.14 16.30 5.09
C SER A 60 -1.98 15.91 3.87
N LYS A 61 -1.43 15.15 2.94
CA LYS A 61 -2.10 14.74 1.69
C LYS A 61 -1.54 13.41 1.18
N CYS A 62 -2.22 12.77 0.25
CA CYS A 62 -1.65 11.62 -0.44
C CYS A 62 -0.25 11.89 -1.00
N TYR A 63 0.65 10.94 -0.82
CA TYR A 63 2.02 11.01 -1.29
C TYR A 63 2.31 9.82 -2.20
N ARG A 64 3.10 10.07 -3.25
CA ARG A 64 3.42 9.08 -4.31
C ARG A 64 2.18 8.31 -4.76
N THR A 65 1.15 9.07 -5.11
CA THR A 65 -0.17 8.56 -5.51
C THR A 65 -0.06 7.61 -6.70
N ILE A 66 -0.64 6.42 -6.56
CA ILE A 66 -0.77 5.42 -7.62
C ILE A 66 -2.22 5.29 -8.11
N ILE A 67 -3.19 5.56 -7.24
CA ILE A 67 -4.63 5.62 -7.54
C ILE A 67 -5.23 6.81 -6.81
N TRP A 68 -6.13 7.54 -7.47
CA TRP A 68 -7.02 8.52 -6.85
C TRP A 68 -8.45 8.30 -7.33
N THR A 69 -9.42 8.48 -6.45
CA THR A 69 -10.85 8.51 -6.80
C THR A 69 -11.50 9.80 -6.33
N ASP A 70 -12.55 10.24 -7.04
CA ASP A 70 -13.47 11.28 -6.56
C ASP A 70 -14.62 10.71 -5.71
N GLY A 71 -14.48 9.46 -5.25
CA GLY A 71 -15.51 8.67 -4.58
C GLY A 71 -16.41 7.87 -5.53
N TRP A 72 -16.57 8.30 -6.78
CA TRP A 72 -17.46 7.67 -7.76
C TRP A 72 -16.71 6.87 -8.81
N LYS A 73 -15.52 7.32 -9.17
CA LYS A 73 -14.66 6.70 -10.17
C LYS A 73 -13.20 6.96 -9.89
N VAL A 74 -12.34 6.15 -10.49
CA VAL A 74 -10.90 6.43 -10.55
C VAL A 74 -10.68 7.63 -11.47
N THR A 75 -9.99 8.66 -10.97
CA THR A 75 -9.63 9.88 -11.72
C THR A 75 -8.13 9.99 -11.98
N GLN A 76 -7.31 9.25 -11.23
CA GLN A 76 -5.88 9.11 -11.48
C GLN A 76 -5.46 7.65 -11.33
N GLN A 77 -4.67 7.16 -12.28
CA GLN A 77 -4.12 5.80 -12.26
C GLN A 77 -2.72 5.81 -12.86
N HIS A 78 -1.72 5.50 -12.04
CA HIS A 78 -0.31 5.55 -12.45
C HIS A 78 0.08 4.38 -13.36
N SER A 79 -0.56 3.22 -13.21
CA SER A 79 -0.31 2.03 -14.00
C SER A 79 -1.61 1.26 -14.20
N SER A 80 -1.78 0.64 -15.37
CA SER A 80 -2.90 -0.26 -15.65
C SER A 80 -2.90 -1.49 -14.73
N ARG A 81 -1.76 -1.84 -14.12
CA ARG A 81 -1.65 -2.95 -13.16
C ARG A 81 -2.32 -2.64 -11.81
N TYR A 82 -2.44 -1.36 -11.45
CA TYR A 82 -3.10 -0.95 -10.21
C TYR A 82 -4.58 -0.73 -10.48
N THR A 83 -5.44 -1.54 -9.87
CA THR A 83 -6.88 -1.56 -10.15
C THR A 83 -7.69 -1.56 -8.86
N LEU A 84 -8.85 -0.90 -8.87
CA LEU A 84 -9.86 -1.04 -7.82
C LEU A 84 -10.99 -1.90 -8.38
N LYS A 85 -11.02 -3.18 -8.00
CA LYS A 85 -12.05 -4.14 -8.47
C LYS A 85 -13.29 -4.16 -7.57
N GLY A 86 -13.20 -3.59 -6.37
CA GLY A 86 -14.29 -3.46 -5.41
C GLY A 86 -15.35 -2.44 -5.83
N ASN A 87 -16.47 -2.42 -5.10
CA ASN A 87 -17.52 -1.44 -5.31
C ASN A 87 -17.26 -0.16 -4.49
N LEU A 88 -16.85 0.89 -5.18
CA LEU A 88 -16.59 2.21 -4.58
C LEU A 88 -17.81 2.76 -3.83
N LEU A 89 -19.02 2.48 -4.33
CA LEU A 89 -20.28 3.00 -3.76
C LEU A 89 -20.64 2.36 -2.41
N THR A 90 -20.01 1.24 -2.07
CA THR A 90 -20.14 0.58 -0.75
C THR A 90 -18.89 0.72 0.09
N GLY A 91 -17.92 1.53 -0.36
CA GLY A 91 -16.68 1.80 0.34
C GLY A 91 -15.61 0.72 0.23
N ASP A 92 -15.71 -0.21 -0.72
CA ASP A 92 -14.62 -1.16 -1.03
C ASP A 92 -13.66 -0.51 -2.03
N VAL A 93 -12.50 -0.12 -1.49
CA VAL A 93 -11.45 0.60 -2.20
C VAL A 93 -10.15 -0.19 -2.16
N SER A 94 -10.25 -1.51 -2.05
CA SER A 94 -9.11 -2.43 -2.02
C SER A 94 -8.31 -2.35 -3.31
N LEU A 95 -6.99 -2.24 -3.19
CA LEU A 95 -6.07 -2.18 -4.32
C LEU A 95 -5.74 -3.59 -4.81
N THR A 96 -6.07 -3.88 -6.06
CA THR A 96 -5.54 -5.07 -6.75
C THR A 96 -4.32 -4.69 -7.61
N ILE A 97 -3.18 -5.33 -7.34
CA ILE A 97 -1.98 -5.26 -8.16
C ILE A 97 -1.99 -6.47 -9.09
N VAL A 98 -2.23 -6.23 -10.37
CA VAL A 98 -2.29 -7.27 -11.41
C VAL A 98 -0.89 -7.72 -11.79
N ASN A 99 -0.71 -9.03 -11.94
CA ASN A 99 0.56 -9.65 -12.32
C ASN A 99 1.74 -9.08 -11.50
N ALA A 100 1.72 -9.34 -10.19
CA ALA A 100 2.64 -8.74 -9.24
C ALA A 100 4.11 -9.04 -9.57
N GLU A 101 4.95 -8.04 -9.39
CA GLU A 101 6.40 -8.11 -9.56
C GLU A 101 7.09 -7.91 -8.20
N GLU A 102 8.34 -8.39 -8.05
CA GLU A 102 9.11 -8.20 -6.81
C GLU A 102 9.22 -6.70 -6.41
N ALA A 103 9.32 -5.81 -7.42
CA ALA A 103 9.38 -4.36 -7.22
C ALA A 103 8.07 -3.74 -6.70
N ASP A 104 6.94 -4.46 -6.78
CA ASP A 104 5.70 -4.02 -6.16
C ASP A 104 5.72 -4.20 -4.64
N GLY A 105 6.70 -4.94 -4.09
CA GLY A 105 6.88 -5.07 -2.65
C GLY A 105 7.13 -3.73 -1.95
N GLY A 106 6.80 -3.66 -0.66
CA GLY A 106 6.96 -2.49 0.20
C GLY A 106 5.64 -1.92 0.72
N THR A 107 5.72 -0.77 1.38
CA THR A 107 4.58 -0.16 2.06
C THR A 107 3.67 0.60 1.08
N TYR A 108 2.36 0.43 1.27
CA TYR A 108 1.30 1.17 0.61
C TYR A 108 0.44 1.89 1.65
N CYS A 109 0.04 3.11 1.33
CA CYS A 109 -0.89 3.90 2.13
C CYS A 109 -2.25 3.96 1.44
N CYS A 110 -3.31 3.57 2.13
CA CYS A 110 -4.67 3.93 1.79
C CYS A 110 -5.07 5.17 2.61
N ARG A 111 -5.58 6.21 1.96
CA ARG A 111 -6.11 7.40 2.63
C ARG A 111 -7.49 7.72 2.09
N VAL A 112 -8.49 7.68 2.95
CA VAL A 112 -9.87 8.10 2.66
C VAL A 112 -10.10 9.46 3.28
N GLU A 113 -10.46 10.45 2.47
CA GLU A 113 -10.58 11.86 2.87
C GLU A 113 -11.96 12.12 3.46
N ILE A 114 -12.14 11.81 4.76
CA ILE A 114 -13.42 12.05 5.44
C ILE A 114 -13.57 13.56 5.68
N PRO A 115 -14.71 14.19 5.31
CA PRO A 115 -14.92 15.61 5.53
C PRO A 115 -14.65 16.06 6.98
N GLY A 116 -13.93 17.18 7.12
CA GLY A 116 -13.53 17.76 8.40
C GLY A 116 -12.02 17.70 8.64
N LEU A 117 -11.54 18.47 9.62
CA LEU A 117 -10.11 18.62 9.84
C LEU A 117 -9.54 17.37 10.54
N PHE A 118 -8.54 16.73 9.93
CA PHE A 118 -7.86 15.53 10.45
C PHE A 118 -8.73 14.28 10.60
N ASN A 119 -9.84 14.17 9.85
CA ASN A 119 -10.74 13.01 9.91
C ASN A 119 -10.33 11.85 9.00
N ASP A 120 -9.28 12.03 8.20
CA ASP A 120 -8.87 11.06 7.20
C ASP A 120 -8.59 9.69 7.81
N GLN A 121 -9.25 8.67 7.26
CA GLN A 121 -8.94 7.30 7.60
C GLN A 121 -7.71 6.89 6.82
N MET A 122 -6.61 6.65 7.54
CA MET A 122 -5.32 6.28 6.96
C MET A 122 -4.93 4.88 7.45
N SER A 123 -4.54 4.01 6.51
CA SER A 123 -4.01 2.69 6.82
C SER A 123 -2.79 2.38 5.97
N ASN A 124 -1.72 1.94 6.63
CA ASN A 124 -0.52 1.44 5.96
C ASN A 124 -0.65 -0.07 5.77
N HIS A 125 -0.12 -0.59 4.68
CA HIS A 125 -0.13 -2.02 4.37
C HIS A 125 1.24 -2.40 3.84
N GLU A 126 1.86 -3.41 4.44
CA GLU A 126 3.13 -3.94 3.95
C GLU A 126 2.86 -5.06 2.96
N VAL A 127 3.37 -4.93 1.74
CA VAL A 127 3.22 -5.93 0.69
C VAL A 127 4.55 -6.67 0.50
N VAL A 128 4.53 -7.99 0.63
CA VAL A 128 5.68 -8.85 0.37
C VAL A 128 5.36 -9.73 -0.84
N ILE A 129 6.18 -9.62 -1.89
CA ILE A 129 6.07 -10.44 -3.09
C ILE A 129 7.18 -11.50 -3.07
N GLU A 130 6.78 -12.76 -2.97
CA GLU A 130 7.66 -13.91 -2.94
C GLU A 130 7.92 -14.42 -4.35
N LYS A 131 9.16 -14.80 -4.65
CA LYS A 131 9.46 -15.56 -5.87
C LYS A 131 8.91 -16.97 -5.72
N GLY A 132 8.38 -17.51 -6.81
CA GLY A 132 8.08 -18.94 -6.85
C GLY A 132 9.38 -19.74 -6.71
N ASP A 133 9.33 -20.86 -6.00
CA ASP A 133 10.45 -21.80 -5.98
C ASP A 133 10.72 -22.22 -7.42
N ILE A 134 11.88 -21.80 -7.94
CA ILE A 134 12.41 -22.38 -9.16
C ILE A 134 12.67 -23.84 -8.77
N SER A 135 11.73 -24.73 -9.09
CA SER A 135 12.01 -26.15 -9.16
C SER A 135 13.05 -26.30 -10.26
N THR A 136 14.31 -26.19 -9.88
CA THR A 136 15.43 -26.58 -10.72
C THR A 136 15.14 -28.02 -11.08
N ALA A 137 14.69 -28.25 -12.30
CA ALA A 137 14.54 -29.59 -12.83
C ALA A 137 15.89 -30.28 -12.57
N SER A 138 15.86 -31.30 -11.71
CA SER A 138 17.03 -32.14 -11.47
C SER A 138 17.55 -32.59 -12.83
N PRO A 139 18.86 -32.50 -13.12
CA PRO A 139 19.39 -33.11 -14.32
C PRO A 139 19.10 -34.60 -14.21
N HIS A 140 18.07 -35.08 -14.90
CA HIS A 140 17.87 -36.50 -15.06
C HIS A 140 19.11 -37.02 -15.78
N THR A 141 19.97 -37.70 -15.03
CA THR A 141 21.05 -38.51 -15.55
C THR A 141 20.44 -39.55 -16.49
N TYR A 142 20.58 -39.33 -17.80
CA TYR A 142 20.30 -40.35 -18.79
C TYR A 142 21.42 -41.39 -18.72
N THR A 143 21.11 -42.55 -18.14
CA THR A 143 21.95 -43.75 -18.25
C THR A 143 21.65 -44.40 -19.60
N PRO A 144 22.62 -44.55 -20.53
CA PRO A 144 22.42 -45.40 -21.69
C PRO A 144 22.54 -46.86 -21.24
N GLU A 145 21.48 -47.62 -21.46
CA GLU A 145 21.45 -49.06 -21.25
C GLU A 145 22.32 -49.75 -22.32
N GLN A 146 23.32 -50.52 -21.87
CA GLN A 146 24.28 -51.21 -22.74
C GLN A 146 23.83 -52.68 -22.88
N THR A 147 23.31 -53.03 -24.06
CA THR A 147 22.94 -54.41 -24.42
C THR A 147 24.19 -55.24 -24.70
N SER A 148 24.27 -56.43 -24.09
CA SER A 148 25.08 -57.57 -24.54
C SER A 148 24.28 -58.85 -24.45
#